data_AF-A0A1V6WRG0-F1
#
_entry.id   AF-A0A1V6WRG0-F1
#
_cell.length_a   1.000
_cell.length_b   1.000
_cell.length_c   1.000
_cell.angle_alpha   90.00
_cell.angle_beta   90.00
_cell.angle_gamma   90.00
#
_symmetry.space_group_name_H-M   'P 1'
#
loop_
_entity.id
_entity.type
_entity.pdbx_description
1 polymer ?
#
loop_
_entity_poly.entity_id
_entity_poly.type
_entity_poly.pdbx_seq_one_letter_code
_entity_poly.pdbx_strand_id
1 'polypeptide(L)'
;MPVYKIDDRQPKQPPWGELPLDVYFLSEWEKPHPDPSQSNESQADLRKRLVRQFLALGFEGRQPYCQKSPSIPTEGQIDEILRPIRPEALRAYADDTGSLSGLWLRLCYTDEEAHKTLWAENENSEWVSCDGIVLDDESIFGGLDLAAALEVFPERVTNEHVDLQFRDAEFRDMVDAAQESPCPSAENYSDELKEFLARGQADLEKNPLMRYSLWHAACVVTHIFVEDEVALNGGSFDFQHDHHLA
;
A
#
# COMPACT_ATOMS: atom_id res chain seq x y z
N MET A 1 -8.64 8.17 12.96
CA MET A 1 -9.79 8.20 12.04
C MET A 1 -10.06 6.74 11.61
N PRO A 2 -10.81 6.39 10.55
CA PRO A 2 -10.78 5.01 10.04
C PRO A 2 -9.75 4.87 8.92
N VAL A 3 -9.40 3.63 8.59
CA VAL A 3 -8.66 3.30 7.37
C VAL A 3 -9.55 3.51 6.14
N TYR A 4 -9.11 4.31 5.17
CA TYR A 4 -9.89 4.61 3.95
C TYR A 4 -9.03 4.74 2.68
N LYS A 5 -9.68 4.53 1.53
CA LYS A 5 -9.13 4.88 0.21
C LYS A 5 -9.58 6.30 -0.16
N ILE A 6 -8.69 7.08 -0.77
CA ILE A 6 -8.96 8.48 -1.15
C ILE A 6 -10.01 8.59 -2.25
N ASP A 7 -10.08 7.63 -3.17
CA ASP A 7 -11.16 7.57 -4.15
C ASP A 7 -12.48 7.10 -3.52
N ASP A 8 -13.61 7.44 -4.15
CA ASP A 8 -14.93 7.01 -3.69
C ASP A 8 -15.20 5.50 -3.88
N ARG A 9 -14.21 4.71 -4.33
CA ARG A 9 -14.39 3.29 -4.59
C ARG A 9 -14.24 2.51 -3.30
N GLN A 10 -15.31 1.83 -2.92
CA GLN A 10 -15.27 0.93 -1.78
C GLN A 10 -14.32 -0.25 -2.07
N PRO A 11 -13.36 -0.52 -1.18
CA PRO A 11 -12.45 -1.64 -1.32
C PRO A 11 -13.25 -2.95 -1.27
N LYS A 12 -12.95 -3.87 -2.20
CA LYS A 12 -13.62 -5.18 -2.22
C LYS A 12 -12.88 -6.12 -1.29
N GLN A 13 -13.61 -6.70 -0.33
CA GLN A 13 -13.02 -7.68 0.57
C GLN A 13 -12.57 -8.94 -0.22
N PRO A 14 -11.27 -9.29 -0.18
CA PRO A 14 -10.77 -10.47 -0.87
C PRO A 14 -11.30 -11.75 -0.19
N PRO A 15 -11.64 -12.79 -0.97
CA PRO A 15 -12.00 -14.10 -0.41
C PRO A 15 -10.84 -14.73 0.39
N TRP A 16 -11.18 -15.54 1.40
CA TRP A 16 -10.19 -16.21 2.24
C TRP A 16 -9.39 -17.23 1.45
N GLY A 17 -8.07 -17.24 1.65
CA GLY A 17 -7.17 -18.17 0.98
C GLY A 17 -6.71 -17.72 -0.41
N GLU A 18 -7.18 -16.57 -0.93
CA GLU A 18 -6.72 -16.05 -2.22
C GLU A 18 -5.46 -15.20 -2.12
N LEU A 19 -5.28 -14.49 -1.00
CA LEU A 19 -4.13 -13.62 -0.82
C LEU A 19 -2.84 -14.43 -0.63
N PRO A 20 -1.69 -13.99 -1.17
CA PRO A 20 -0.41 -14.69 -1.00
C PRO A 20 -0.04 -14.94 0.47
N LEU A 21 -0.36 -13.99 1.36
CA LEU A 21 -0.15 -14.16 2.79
C LEU A 21 -1.04 -15.26 3.39
N ASP A 22 -2.30 -15.34 2.97
CA ASP A 22 -3.23 -16.38 3.43
C ASP A 22 -2.70 -17.76 3.00
N VAL A 23 -2.28 -17.91 1.74
CA VAL A 23 -1.70 -19.16 1.20
C VAL A 23 -0.41 -19.53 1.94
N TYR A 24 0.47 -18.57 2.19
CA TYR A 24 1.71 -18.77 2.95
C TYR A 24 1.42 -19.27 4.37
N PHE A 25 0.52 -18.60 5.09
CA PHE A 25 0.18 -19.01 6.45
C PHE A 25 -0.37 -20.44 6.49
N LEU A 26 -1.30 -20.78 5.58
CA LEU A 26 -1.85 -22.13 5.51
C LEU A 26 -0.79 -23.19 5.19
N SER A 27 0.25 -22.86 4.41
CA SER A 27 1.31 -23.81 4.07
C SER A 27 2.36 -23.98 5.17
N GLU A 28 2.64 -22.93 5.94
CA GLU A 28 3.69 -22.93 6.96
C GLU A 28 3.17 -23.21 8.39
N TRP A 29 1.86 -23.13 8.63
CA TRP A 29 1.27 -23.18 9.98
C TRP A 29 1.67 -24.42 10.80
N GLU A 30 1.60 -25.60 10.17
CA GLU A 30 1.87 -26.89 10.83
C GLU A 30 3.34 -27.31 10.73
N LYS A 31 4.21 -26.47 10.14
CA LYS A 31 5.63 -26.81 10.01
C LYS A 31 6.34 -26.63 11.34
N PRO A 32 7.25 -27.55 11.70
CA PRO A 32 8.00 -27.43 12.93
C PRO A 32 8.86 -26.15 12.91
N HIS A 33 9.09 -25.60 14.10
CA HIS A 33 9.94 -24.43 14.25
C HIS A 33 11.35 -24.71 13.66
N PRO A 34 11.95 -23.77 12.89
CA PRO A 34 13.27 -23.98 12.28
C PRO A 34 14.38 -24.27 13.28
N ASP A 35 14.28 -23.68 14.48
CA ASP A 35 15.09 -24.04 15.65
C ASP A 35 14.39 -25.16 16.46
N PRO A 36 14.94 -26.39 16.49
CA PRO A 36 14.35 -27.52 17.21
C PRO A 36 14.25 -27.32 18.72
N SER A 37 14.99 -26.37 19.30
CA SER A 37 14.93 -26.06 20.72
C SER A 37 13.66 -25.29 21.13
N GLN A 38 12.92 -24.74 20.15
CA GLN A 38 11.68 -23.99 20.37
C GLN A 38 10.44 -24.83 20.06
N SER A 39 10.29 -25.97 20.72
CA SER A 39 9.16 -26.89 20.52
C SER A 39 7.82 -26.38 21.06
N ASN A 40 7.82 -25.30 21.84
CA ASN A 40 6.66 -24.80 22.59
C ASN A 40 6.31 -23.35 22.25
N GLU A 41 6.57 -22.93 21.01
CA GLU A 41 6.19 -21.59 20.52
C GLU A 41 4.68 -21.36 20.70
N SER A 42 4.30 -20.19 21.24
CA SER A 42 2.87 -19.84 21.33
C SER A 42 2.31 -19.55 19.94
N GLN A 43 0.99 -19.69 19.74
CA GLN A 43 0.40 -19.34 18.45
C GLN A 43 0.61 -17.86 18.07
N ALA A 44 0.70 -16.96 19.05
CA ALA A 44 0.97 -15.54 18.79
C ALA A 44 2.41 -15.34 18.28
N ASP A 45 3.38 -16.02 18.91
CA ASP A 45 4.78 -15.98 18.48
C ASP A 45 4.96 -16.62 17.09
N LEU A 46 4.29 -17.75 16.85
CA LEU A 46 4.22 -18.40 15.54
C LEU A 46 3.73 -17.43 14.47
N ARG A 47 2.60 -16.73 14.70
CA ARG A 47 2.07 -15.74 13.76
C ARG A 47 3.09 -14.64 13.48
N LYS A 48 3.67 -14.06 14.53
CA LYS A 48 4.66 -12.99 14.40
C LYS A 48 5.89 -13.44 13.62
N ARG A 49 6.39 -14.66 13.89
CA ARG A 49 7.49 -15.26 13.15
C ARG A 49 7.14 -15.46 11.68
N LEU A 50 5.96 -16.01 11.37
CA LEU A 50 5.51 -16.23 10.01
C LEU A 50 5.33 -14.91 9.23
N VAL A 51 4.79 -13.86 9.86
CA VAL A 51 4.74 -12.51 9.24
C VAL A 51 6.14 -12.05 8.86
N ARG A 52 7.11 -12.13 9.79
CA ARG A 52 8.49 -11.71 9.54
C ARG A 52 9.17 -12.53 8.46
N GLN A 53 8.94 -13.84 8.44
CA GLN A 53 9.46 -14.72 7.40
C GLN A 53 8.85 -14.37 6.04
N PHE A 54 7.53 -14.13 5.97
CA PHE A 54 6.86 -13.69 4.76
C PHE A 54 7.40 -12.35 4.25
N LEU A 55 7.63 -11.39 5.15
CA LEU A 55 8.25 -10.11 4.80
C LEU A 55 9.64 -10.32 4.20
N ALA A 56 10.46 -11.15 4.83
CA ALA A 56 11.82 -11.47 4.42
C ALA A 56 11.94 -12.24 3.09
N LEU A 57 10.88 -12.90 2.62
CA LEU A 57 10.87 -13.57 1.31
C LEU A 57 11.11 -12.60 0.14
N GLY A 58 10.76 -11.32 0.31
CA GLY A 58 10.76 -10.35 -0.79
C GLY A 58 9.76 -10.71 -1.90
N PHE A 59 9.78 -9.96 -3.00
CA PHE A 59 8.84 -10.17 -4.10
C PHE A 59 9.00 -11.55 -4.76
N GLU A 60 10.22 -11.94 -5.12
CA GLU A 60 10.49 -13.21 -5.79
C GLU A 60 10.14 -14.42 -4.91
N GLY A 61 10.50 -14.39 -3.63
CA GLY A 61 10.20 -15.47 -2.69
C GLY A 61 8.71 -15.65 -2.41
N ARG A 62 7.89 -14.63 -2.69
CA ARG A 62 6.43 -14.67 -2.51
C ARG A 62 5.68 -15.22 -3.73
N GLN A 63 6.30 -15.23 -4.92
CA GLN A 63 5.69 -15.74 -6.16
C GLN A 63 5.04 -17.13 -6.04
N PRO A 64 5.62 -18.12 -5.32
CA PRO A 64 5.00 -19.44 -5.16
C PRO A 64 3.61 -19.41 -4.48
N TYR A 65 3.32 -18.36 -3.72
CA TYR A 65 2.06 -18.18 -2.98
C TYR A 65 1.01 -17.40 -3.78
N CYS A 66 1.40 -16.78 -4.91
CA CYS A 66 0.49 -16.17 -5.87
C CYS A 66 -0.16 -17.27 -6.75
N GLN A 67 -1.10 -18.03 -6.19
CA GLN A 67 -1.71 -19.16 -6.88
C GLN A 67 -2.86 -18.72 -7.80
N LYS A 68 -2.89 -19.23 -9.05
CA LYS A 68 -4.02 -19.02 -9.97
C LYS A 68 -5.29 -19.79 -9.58
N SER A 69 -5.19 -20.74 -8.65
CA SER A 69 -6.30 -21.57 -8.18
C SER A 69 -6.10 -21.89 -6.71
N PRO A 70 -6.38 -20.94 -5.82
CA PRO A 70 -6.17 -21.11 -4.39
C PRO A 70 -7.09 -22.18 -3.80
N SER A 71 -6.58 -22.87 -2.79
CA SER A 71 -7.35 -23.81 -1.98
C SER A 71 -8.40 -23.05 -1.17
N ILE A 72 -9.64 -23.53 -1.10
CA ILE A 72 -10.65 -22.95 -0.20
C ILE A 72 -10.32 -23.40 1.24
N PRO A 73 -9.99 -22.47 2.16
CA PRO A 73 -9.71 -22.82 3.55
C PRO A 73 -10.99 -23.27 4.27
N THR A 74 -10.81 -24.12 5.27
CA THR A 74 -11.90 -24.51 6.19
C THR A 74 -12.23 -23.38 7.16
N GLU A 75 -13.43 -23.39 7.76
CA GLU A 75 -13.81 -22.38 8.77
C GLU A 75 -12.83 -22.33 9.95
N GLY A 76 -12.36 -23.48 10.44
CA GLY A 76 -11.36 -23.52 11.52
C GLY A 76 -10.03 -22.86 11.12
N GLN A 77 -9.57 -23.06 9.89
CA GLN A 77 -8.38 -22.38 9.37
C GLN A 77 -8.60 -20.87 9.25
N ILE A 78 -9.79 -20.43 8.83
CA ILE A 78 -10.11 -19.01 8.76
C ILE A 78 -10.09 -18.40 10.17
N ASP A 79 -10.75 -19.04 11.12
CA ASP A 79 -10.94 -18.51 12.47
C ASP A 79 -9.65 -18.50 13.30
N GLU A 80 -8.88 -19.58 13.23
CA GLU A 80 -7.71 -19.78 14.09
C GLU A 80 -6.41 -19.25 13.46
N ILE A 81 -6.29 -19.34 12.13
CA ILE A 81 -5.05 -19.02 11.42
C ILE A 81 -5.15 -17.65 10.76
N LEU A 82 -6.13 -17.44 9.88
CA LEU A 82 -6.14 -16.32 8.94
C LEU A 82 -6.71 -15.02 9.51
N ARG A 83 -7.85 -15.07 10.18
CA ARG A 83 -8.50 -13.90 10.78
C ARG A 83 -7.60 -13.18 11.80
N PRO A 84 -6.82 -13.88 12.63
CA PRO A 84 -5.93 -13.22 13.59
C PRO A 84 -4.66 -12.61 12.98
N ILE A 85 -4.37 -12.79 11.68
CA ILE A 85 -3.14 -12.27 11.05
C ILE A 85 -3.12 -10.74 11.06
N ARG A 86 -4.27 -10.12 10.80
CA ARG A 86 -4.42 -8.66 10.69
C ARG A 86 -5.82 -8.24 11.14
N PRO A 87 -6.00 -6.98 11.60
CA PRO A 87 -7.32 -6.43 11.85
C PRO A 87 -8.24 -6.55 10.63
N GLU A 88 -9.51 -6.89 10.85
CA GLU A 88 -10.51 -7.07 9.78
C GLU A 88 -10.65 -5.81 8.91
N ALA A 89 -10.51 -4.63 9.50
CA ALA A 89 -10.54 -3.34 8.81
C ALA A 89 -9.48 -3.23 7.69
N LEU A 90 -8.33 -3.89 7.84
CA LEU A 90 -7.25 -3.87 6.85
C LEU A 90 -7.45 -4.89 5.72
N ARG A 91 -8.27 -5.92 5.96
CA ARG A 91 -8.45 -7.00 4.98
C ARG A 91 -9.00 -6.49 3.65
N ALA A 92 -9.90 -5.52 3.67
CA ALA A 92 -10.49 -4.95 2.45
C ALA A 92 -9.43 -4.33 1.53
N TYR A 93 -8.33 -3.85 2.09
CA TYR A 93 -7.26 -3.16 1.37
C TYR A 93 -6.09 -4.08 0.99
N ALA A 94 -6.13 -5.36 1.38
CA ALA A 94 -4.99 -6.29 1.25
C ALA A 94 -4.71 -6.74 -0.19
N ASP A 95 -5.69 -6.64 -1.09
CA ASP A 95 -5.54 -7.00 -2.51
C ASP A 95 -5.04 -5.83 -3.37
N ASP A 96 -5.19 -4.60 -2.87
CA ASP A 96 -4.83 -3.37 -3.58
C ASP A 96 -3.33 -3.09 -3.48
N THR A 97 -2.52 -4.01 -3.98
CA THR A 97 -1.05 -3.96 -3.95
C THR A 97 -0.46 -3.20 -5.16
N GLY A 98 -1.29 -2.42 -5.86
CA GLY A 98 -0.91 -1.72 -7.07
C GLY A 98 0.17 -0.66 -6.84
N SER A 99 1.12 -0.56 -7.77
CA SER A 99 2.32 0.26 -7.59
C SER A 99 2.11 1.77 -7.66
N LEU A 100 0.89 2.22 -7.97
CA LEU A 100 0.56 3.63 -8.23
C LEU A 100 -0.18 4.29 -7.05
N SER A 101 -0.48 3.52 -6.00
CA SER A 101 -1.22 3.97 -4.83
C SER A 101 -0.27 4.24 -3.68
N GLY A 102 -0.13 5.51 -3.28
CA GLY A 102 0.63 5.89 -2.11
C GLY A 102 -0.06 5.48 -0.81
N LEU A 103 0.69 5.44 0.28
CA LEU A 103 0.16 5.18 1.62
C LEU A 103 0.46 6.37 2.54
N TRP A 104 -0.54 6.79 3.31
CA TRP A 104 -0.35 7.61 4.51
C TRP A 104 -0.46 6.72 5.73
N LEU A 105 0.54 6.72 6.61
CA LEU A 105 0.56 5.94 7.85
C LEU A 105 0.77 6.87 9.03
N ARG A 106 -0.27 6.99 9.86
CA ARG A 106 -0.21 7.78 11.08
C ARG A 106 0.11 6.89 12.28
N LEU A 107 1.26 7.15 12.90
CA LEU A 107 1.73 6.45 14.09
C LEU A 107 1.57 7.30 15.36
N CYS A 108 1.61 8.63 15.21
CA CYS A 108 1.52 9.57 16.32
C CYS A 108 0.18 10.33 16.34
N TYR A 109 -0.49 10.30 17.49
CA TYR A 109 -1.84 10.84 17.70
C TYR A 109 -1.87 11.90 18.82
N THR A 110 -0.70 12.41 19.24
CA THR A 110 -0.59 13.31 20.39
C THR A 110 -0.99 14.75 20.11
N ASP A 111 -0.94 15.19 18.84
CA ASP A 111 -1.29 16.54 18.41
C ASP A 111 -2.15 16.51 17.14
N GLU A 112 -3.45 16.73 17.33
CA GLU A 112 -4.45 16.67 16.27
C GLU A 112 -4.45 17.93 15.38
N GLU A 113 -4.03 19.09 15.89
CA GLU A 113 -3.97 20.31 15.09
C GLU A 113 -2.72 20.32 14.19
N ALA A 114 -1.61 19.79 14.69
CA ALA A 114 -0.43 19.53 13.88
C ALA A 114 -0.73 18.49 12.78
N HIS A 115 -1.42 17.39 13.12
CA HIS A 115 -1.90 16.41 12.13
C HIS A 115 -2.74 17.08 11.04
N LYS A 116 -3.77 17.86 11.38
CA LYS A 116 -4.63 18.53 10.38
C LYS A 116 -3.84 19.48 9.48
N THR A 117 -2.85 20.18 10.03
CA THR A 117 -2.01 21.09 9.26
C THR A 117 -1.14 20.31 8.28
N LEU A 118 -0.45 19.28 8.78
CA LEU A 118 0.41 18.41 7.98
C LEU A 118 -0.39 17.67 6.91
N TRP A 119 -1.55 17.11 7.28
CA TRP A 119 -2.47 16.48 6.36
C TRP A 119 -2.93 17.48 5.31
N ALA A 120 -3.45 18.65 5.66
CA ALA A 120 -3.91 19.64 4.67
C ALA A 120 -2.80 20.10 3.68
N GLU A 121 -1.54 20.12 4.10
CA GLU A 121 -0.39 20.41 3.23
C GLU A 121 -0.08 19.26 2.25
N ASN A 122 -0.41 18.02 2.61
CA ASN A 122 -0.09 16.80 1.86
C ASN A 122 -1.32 16.07 1.29
N GLU A 123 -2.53 16.53 1.61
CA GLU A 123 -3.84 16.01 1.21
C GLU A 123 -4.05 16.15 -0.30
N ASN A 124 -3.25 17.00 -0.95
CA ASN A 124 -3.18 17.01 -2.40
C ASN A 124 -2.72 15.64 -2.89
N SER A 125 -3.55 15.05 -3.76
CA SER A 125 -3.37 13.83 -4.55
C SER A 125 -2.01 13.69 -5.28
N GLU A 126 -1.11 14.65 -5.14
CA GLU A 126 0.25 14.60 -5.65
C GLU A 126 1.15 13.66 -4.85
N TRP A 127 0.93 13.56 -3.54
CA TRP A 127 1.81 12.75 -2.70
C TRP A 127 1.23 11.36 -2.50
N VAL A 128 0.01 11.22 -2.00
CA VAL A 128 -0.58 9.89 -1.73
C VAL A 128 -1.23 9.28 -2.98
N SER A 129 -1.41 10.05 -4.07
CA SER A 129 -2.19 9.70 -5.26
C SER A 129 -3.70 9.62 -5.00
N CYS A 130 -4.52 9.83 -6.05
CA CYS A 130 -5.98 9.72 -5.93
C CYS A 130 -6.46 8.30 -5.59
N ASP A 131 -5.62 7.30 -5.81
CA ASP A 131 -5.87 5.90 -5.50
C ASP A 131 -5.22 5.45 -4.17
N GLY A 132 -4.58 6.37 -3.45
CA GLY A 132 -3.87 6.03 -2.23
C GLY A 132 -4.76 5.75 -1.03
N ILE A 133 -4.14 5.22 0.02
CA ILE A 133 -4.83 4.77 1.23
C ILE A 133 -4.26 5.45 2.45
N VAL A 134 -5.17 5.84 3.33
CA VAL A 134 -4.87 6.48 4.60
C VAL A 134 -5.08 5.47 5.72
N LEU A 135 -3.98 5.13 6.39
CA LEU A 135 -3.89 4.28 7.57
C LEU A 135 -3.84 5.18 8.83
N ASP A 136 -4.94 5.89 9.09
CA ASP A 136 -5.14 6.74 10.25
C ASP A 136 -6.16 6.07 11.18
N ASP A 137 -5.70 5.15 12.03
CA ASP A 137 -6.50 4.49 13.06
C ASP A 137 -5.65 4.28 14.33
N GLU A 138 -5.87 5.10 15.36
CA GLU A 138 -5.13 5.05 16.61
C GLU A 138 -5.22 3.69 17.30
N SER A 139 -6.37 3.01 17.19
CA SER A 139 -6.58 1.72 17.85
C SER A 139 -5.76 0.59 17.22
N ILE A 140 -5.33 0.78 15.97
CA ILE A 140 -4.53 -0.18 15.21
C ILE A 140 -3.05 0.21 15.22
N PHE A 141 -2.74 1.48 14.97
CA PHE A 141 -1.38 1.95 14.69
C PHE A 141 -0.79 2.86 15.77
N GLY A 142 -1.61 3.36 16.71
CA GLY A 142 -1.18 4.31 17.72
C GLY A 142 -0.03 3.79 18.60
N GLY A 143 1.09 4.52 18.59
CA GLY A 143 2.27 4.19 19.40
C GLY A 143 3.10 3.01 18.88
N LEU A 144 2.79 2.48 17.69
CA LEU A 144 3.67 1.53 17.01
C LEU A 144 4.88 2.25 16.41
N ASP A 145 6.01 1.55 16.35
CA ASP A 145 7.09 1.92 15.44
C ASP A 145 6.79 1.46 14.00
N LEU A 146 7.54 1.97 13.02
CA LEU A 146 7.32 1.65 11.62
C LEU A 146 7.40 0.13 11.36
N ALA A 147 8.38 -0.56 11.94
CA ALA A 147 8.54 -2.00 11.71
C ALA A 147 7.34 -2.80 12.23
N ALA A 148 6.83 -2.46 13.41
CA ALA A 148 5.64 -3.06 13.98
C ALA A 148 4.38 -2.75 13.14
N ALA A 149 4.26 -1.53 12.61
CA ALA A 149 3.15 -1.18 11.72
C ALA A 149 3.19 -1.96 10.39
N LEU A 150 4.38 -2.18 9.82
CA LEU A 150 4.55 -3.02 8.63
C LEU A 150 4.26 -4.51 8.91
N GLU A 151 4.50 -4.99 10.13
CA GLU A 151 4.09 -6.34 10.55
C GLU A 151 2.56 -6.46 10.69
N VAL A 152 1.83 -5.38 10.99
CA VAL A 152 0.36 -5.37 11.06
C VAL A 152 -0.30 -5.45 9.68
N PHE A 153 0.35 -4.90 8.64
CA PHE A 153 -0.17 -4.92 7.27
C PHE A 153 0.88 -5.30 6.22
N PRO A 154 1.39 -6.55 6.26
CA PRO A 154 2.56 -6.97 5.50
C PRO A 154 2.32 -7.07 3.98
N GLU A 155 1.08 -7.16 3.52
CA GLU A 155 0.72 -7.20 2.10
C GLU A 155 1.15 -5.94 1.33
N ARG A 156 1.27 -4.80 2.03
CA ARG A 156 1.72 -3.54 1.44
C ARG A 156 3.22 -3.41 1.27
N VAL A 157 3.99 -4.35 1.82
CA VAL A 157 5.45 -4.39 1.65
C VAL A 157 5.77 -5.20 0.39
N THR A 158 5.46 -4.67 -0.78
CA THR A 158 5.49 -5.44 -2.05
C THR A 158 6.90 -5.84 -2.49
N ASN A 159 7.93 -5.05 -2.15
CA ASN A 159 9.34 -5.28 -2.50
C ASN A 159 9.57 -5.59 -3.99
N GLU A 160 8.69 -5.12 -4.87
CA GLU A 160 8.74 -5.43 -6.31
C GLU A 160 9.91 -4.70 -6.97
N HIS A 161 10.57 -5.38 -7.92
CA HIS A 161 11.64 -4.76 -8.70
C HIS A 161 11.07 -3.63 -9.56
N VAL A 162 11.68 -2.46 -9.47
CA VAL A 162 11.36 -1.34 -10.34
C VAL A 162 11.97 -1.58 -11.72
N ASP A 163 11.16 -1.90 -12.73
CA ASP A 163 11.60 -1.80 -14.12
C ASP A 163 11.61 -0.34 -14.57
N LEU A 164 12.71 0.35 -14.27
CA LEU A 164 12.90 1.76 -14.60
C LEU A 164 12.77 2.02 -16.11
N GLN A 165 13.09 1.06 -16.98
CA GLN A 165 13.00 1.25 -18.43
C GLN A 165 11.56 1.22 -18.91
N PHE A 166 10.77 0.27 -18.42
CA PHE A 166 9.34 0.21 -18.68
C PHE A 166 8.64 1.46 -18.14
N ARG A 167 8.98 1.89 -16.91
CA ARG A 167 8.37 3.05 -16.27
C ARG A 167 8.77 4.38 -16.94
N ASP A 168 10.02 4.50 -17.39
CA ASP A 168 10.46 5.64 -18.21
C ASP A 168 9.76 5.67 -19.58
N ALA A 169 9.46 4.50 -20.16
CA ALA A 169 8.72 4.42 -21.42
C ALA A 169 7.25 4.82 -21.24
N GLU A 170 6.55 4.26 -20.26
CA GLU A 170 5.18 4.66 -19.89
C GLU A 170 5.11 6.15 -19.56
N PHE A 171 6.09 6.69 -18.83
CA PHE A 171 6.16 8.12 -18.55
C PHE A 171 6.32 8.96 -19.81
N ARG A 172 7.25 8.59 -20.71
CA ARG A 172 7.39 9.29 -21.99
C ARG A 172 6.10 9.25 -22.78
N ASP A 173 5.44 8.10 -22.86
CA ASP A 173 4.17 7.96 -23.56
C ASP A 173 3.06 8.82 -22.91
N MET A 174 3.01 8.91 -21.57
CA MET A 174 2.06 9.79 -20.87
C MET A 174 2.36 11.28 -21.06
N VAL A 175 3.64 11.68 -21.01
CA VAL A 175 4.06 13.08 -21.25
C VAL A 175 3.83 13.46 -22.69
N ASP A 176 4.18 12.58 -23.63
CA ASP A 176 3.95 12.76 -25.06
C ASP A 176 2.44 12.81 -25.32
N ALA A 177 1.62 11.96 -24.72
CA ALA A 177 0.15 12.08 -24.81
C ALA A 177 -0.40 13.39 -24.22
N ALA A 178 0.20 13.90 -23.14
CA ALA A 178 -0.16 15.18 -22.53
C ALA A 178 0.36 16.40 -23.33
N GLN A 179 1.41 16.23 -24.14
CA GLN A 179 2.00 17.26 -25.01
C GLN A 179 1.43 17.24 -26.44
N GLU A 180 1.07 16.06 -26.96
CA GLU A 180 0.55 15.82 -28.31
C GLU A 180 -0.97 15.90 -28.43
N SER A 181 -1.70 16.26 -27.36
CA SER A 181 -3.14 16.48 -27.45
C SER A 181 -3.49 17.97 -27.50
N PRO A 182 -3.67 18.57 -28.70
CA PRO A 182 -4.97 19.17 -28.94
C PRO A 182 -5.97 18.00 -28.94
N CYS A 183 -6.92 18.00 -28.01
CA CYS A 183 -8.01 17.01 -27.98
C CYS A 183 -8.40 16.58 -29.40
N PRO A 184 -8.45 15.27 -29.72
CA PRO A 184 -9.14 14.81 -30.93
C PRO A 184 -10.49 15.52 -30.93
N SER A 185 -10.86 16.17 -32.04
CA SER A 185 -11.96 17.14 -32.05
C SER A 185 -13.10 16.64 -31.16
N ALA A 186 -13.39 17.39 -30.09
CA ALA A 186 -14.25 16.98 -28.98
C ALA A 186 -15.72 16.72 -29.39
N GLU A 187 -15.98 16.62 -30.69
CA GLU A 187 -17.26 16.41 -31.34
C GLU A 187 -17.74 14.95 -31.20
N ASN A 188 -16.82 13.97 -31.05
CA ASN A 188 -17.18 12.53 -31.05
C ASN A 188 -17.21 11.84 -29.68
N TYR A 189 -16.84 12.52 -28.60
CA TYR A 189 -16.94 11.95 -27.26
C TYR A 189 -18.36 12.06 -26.71
N SER A 190 -18.75 11.17 -25.78
CA SER A 190 -19.96 11.38 -24.99
C SER A 190 -19.77 12.60 -24.09
N ASP A 191 -20.86 13.25 -23.71
CA ASP A 191 -20.78 14.45 -22.87
C ASP A 191 -20.20 14.12 -21.48
N GLU A 192 -20.42 12.91 -20.95
CA GLU A 192 -19.79 12.47 -19.69
C GLU A 192 -18.27 12.33 -19.81
N LEU A 193 -17.78 11.80 -20.94
CA LEU A 193 -16.35 11.63 -21.18
C LEU A 193 -15.65 12.98 -21.41
N LYS A 194 -16.32 13.93 -22.06
CA LYS A 194 -15.80 15.32 -22.19
C LYS A 194 -15.69 16.00 -20.84
N GLU A 195 -16.70 15.85 -19.99
CA GLU A 195 -16.70 16.46 -18.65
C GLU A 195 -15.65 15.79 -17.73
N PHE A 196 -15.40 14.49 -17.88
CA PHE A 196 -14.32 13.79 -17.19
C PHE A 196 -12.93 14.28 -17.65
N LEU A 197 -12.69 14.37 -18.96
CA LEU A 197 -11.43 14.85 -19.53
C LEU A 197 -11.17 16.31 -19.19
N ALA A 198 -12.19 17.17 -19.26
CA ALA A 198 -12.08 18.59 -18.92
C ALA A 198 -11.76 18.80 -17.42
N ARG A 199 -12.28 17.95 -16.53
CA ARG A 199 -11.92 17.97 -15.10
C ARG A 199 -10.45 17.57 -14.90
N GLY A 200 -10.03 16.45 -15.47
CA GLY A 200 -8.63 16.00 -15.36
C GLY A 200 -7.64 17.02 -15.93
N GLN A 201 -8.00 17.70 -17.02
CA GLN A 201 -7.16 18.74 -17.62
C GLN A 201 -7.12 20.03 -16.79
N ALA A 202 -8.25 20.46 -16.21
CA ALA A 202 -8.30 21.60 -15.31
C ALA A 202 -7.50 21.35 -14.02
N ASP A 203 -7.49 20.12 -13.52
CA ASP A 203 -6.71 19.73 -12.34
C ASP A 203 -5.20 19.70 -12.66
N LEU A 204 -4.81 19.22 -13.85
CA LEU A 204 -3.43 19.28 -14.36
C LEU A 204 -2.93 20.71 -14.61
N GLU A 205 -3.81 21.64 -15.00
CA GLU A 205 -3.47 23.06 -15.19
C GLU A 205 -3.33 23.81 -13.86
N LYS A 206 -4.17 23.49 -12.87
CA LYS A 206 -4.05 24.05 -11.52
C LYS A 206 -2.84 23.53 -10.77
N ASN A 207 -2.42 22.29 -11.05
CA ASN A 207 -1.29 21.69 -10.39
C ASN A 207 -0.28 21.06 -11.36
N PRO A 208 0.71 21.85 -11.84
CA PRO A 208 1.70 21.36 -12.80
C PRO A 208 2.64 20.29 -12.20
N LEU A 209 2.69 20.16 -10.88
CA LEU A 209 3.45 19.12 -10.18
C LEU A 209 2.76 17.74 -10.23
N MET A 210 1.46 17.68 -10.53
CA MET A 210 0.71 16.43 -10.67
C MET A 210 1.17 15.58 -11.86
N ARG A 211 1.87 16.20 -12.82
CA ARG A 211 2.58 15.48 -13.89
C ARG A 211 3.82 14.75 -13.38
N TYR A 212 4.47 15.31 -12.36
CA TYR A 212 5.63 14.72 -11.69
C TYR A 212 5.22 13.72 -10.59
N SER A 213 4.04 13.84 -9.99
CA SER A 213 3.53 12.80 -9.08
C SER A 213 3.28 11.48 -9.79
N LEU A 214 2.76 11.52 -11.03
CA LEU A 214 2.60 10.34 -11.88
C LEU A 214 3.96 9.73 -12.25
N TRP A 215 4.98 10.56 -12.50
CA TRP A 215 6.37 10.11 -12.69
C TRP A 215 6.94 9.47 -11.42
N HIS A 216 6.77 10.12 -10.28
CA HIS A 216 7.23 9.62 -8.98
C HIS A 216 6.54 8.30 -8.62
N ALA A 217 5.23 8.18 -8.81
CA ALA A 217 4.48 6.94 -8.62
C ALA A 217 4.84 5.86 -9.65
N ALA A 218 5.24 6.23 -10.87
CA ALA A 218 5.74 5.27 -11.85
C ALA A 218 7.14 4.75 -11.46
N CYS A 219 8.01 5.60 -10.91
CA CYS A 219 9.38 5.24 -10.54
C CYS A 219 9.52 4.65 -9.13
N VAL A 220 8.52 4.84 -8.25
CA VAL A 220 8.50 4.33 -6.87
C VAL A 220 7.34 3.35 -6.74
N VAL A 221 7.68 2.06 -6.60
CA VAL A 221 6.72 0.94 -6.56
C VAL A 221 5.69 1.07 -5.43
N THR A 222 6.05 1.65 -4.29
CA THR A 222 5.13 2.01 -3.21
C THR A 222 5.88 3.00 -2.31
N HIS A 223 5.29 4.15 -2.02
CA HIS A 223 5.82 5.08 -1.02
C HIS A 223 4.85 5.20 0.16
N ILE A 224 5.41 5.19 1.36
CA ILE A 224 4.69 5.33 2.62
C ILE A 224 5.11 6.65 3.26
N PHE A 225 4.17 7.55 3.45
CA PHE A 225 4.36 8.72 4.31
C PHE A 225 4.09 8.32 5.74
N VAL A 226 5.12 8.44 6.58
CA VAL A 226 5.03 8.07 8.00
C VAL A 226 4.89 9.35 8.81
N GLU A 227 3.73 9.53 9.43
CA GLU A 227 3.48 10.59 10.40
C GLU A 227 3.79 10.07 11.81
N ASP A 228 5.02 10.33 12.26
CA ASP A 228 5.51 10.02 13.60
C ASP A 228 5.73 11.30 14.44
N GLU A 229 6.28 11.15 15.65
CA GLU A 229 6.57 12.28 16.53
C GLU A 229 7.57 13.28 15.91
N VAL A 230 8.49 12.83 15.05
CA VAL A 230 9.46 13.71 14.40
C VAL A 230 8.78 14.55 13.31
N ALA A 231 7.97 13.91 12.47
CA ALA A 231 7.19 14.57 11.43
C ALA A 231 6.25 15.65 12.01
N LEU A 232 5.54 15.33 13.09
CA LEU A 232 4.63 16.26 13.75
C LEU A 232 5.33 17.50 14.34
N ASN A 233 6.58 17.36 14.79
CA ASN A 233 7.36 18.43 15.39
C ASN A 233 8.15 19.27 14.36
N GLY A 234 7.91 19.09 13.06
CA GLY A 234 8.59 19.82 11.99
C GLY A 234 10.04 19.36 11.76
N GLY A 235 10.39 18.15 12.22
CA GLY A 235 11.61 17.49 11.78
C GLY A 235 11.49 17.17 10.28
N SER A 236 12.55 17.47 9.52
CA SER A 236 12.59 17.15 8.09
C SER A 236 12.29 15.68 7.86
N PHE A 237 11.40 15.37 6.92
CA PHE A 237 11.10 14.02 6.47
C PHE A 237 12.39 13.23 6.19
N ASP A 238 12.68 12.23 7.02
CA ASP A 238 13.75 11.29 6.76
C ASP A 238 13.28 10.37 5.62
N PHE A 239 13.65 10.71 4.40
CA PHE A 239 13.67 9.75 3.29
C PHE A 239 14.72 8.69 3.62
N GLN A 240 14.31 7.63 4.33
CA GLN A 240 15.16 6.45 4.48
C GLN A 240 15.20 5.70 3.15
N HIS A 241 16.06 6.16 2.24
CA HIS A 241 16.62 5.32 1.19
C HIS A 241 17.63 4.37 1.82
N ASP A 242 17.16 3.19 2.21
CA ASP A 242 18.04 2.08 2.58
C ASP A 242 18.71 1.51 1.32
N HIS A 243 19.73 2.22 0.83
CA HIS A 243 20.70 1.69 -0.12
C HIS A 243 21.74 0.87 0.65
N HIS A 244 21.37 -0.32 1.12
CA HIS A 244 22.35 -1.36 1.45
C HIS A 244 21.79 -2.76 1.27
N LEU A 245 21.69 -3.20 0.02
CA LEU A 245 21.85 -4.61 -0.38
C LEU A 245 22.49 -4.69 -1.76
N ALA A 246 23.82 -4.50 -1.78
CA ALA A 246 24.85 -5.20 -2.58
C ALA A 246 26.17 -4.43 -2.46
#